data_AF-A0A7Z1PE04-F1
#
_entry.id   AF-A0A7Z1PE04-F1
#
_cell.length_a   1.000
_cell.length_b   1.000
_cell.length_c   1.000
_cell.angle_alpha   90.00
_cell.angle_beta   90.00
_cell.angle_gamma   90.00
#
_symmetry.space_group_name_H-M   'P 1'
#
loop_
_entity.id
_entity.type
_entity.pdbx_description
1 polymer ?
#
loop_
_entity_poly.entity_id
_entity_poly.type
_entity_poly.pdbx_seq_one_letter_code
_entity_poly.pdbx_strand_id
1 'polypeptide(L)'
;MKGHGQDVSFRYWRTDPRRVGPAAVRKARRLLSQYRQGRRVYSEVGCTGYLKIDVGIRWRLLSKNRGDDWLFMSHQSYDREMKR
;
A
#
# COMPACT_ATOMS: atom_id res chain seq x y z
N MET A 1 24.91 9.79 12.09
CA MET A 1 23.98 9.67 10.94
C MET A 1 23.88 8.22 10.52
N LYS A 2 22.83 7.50 10.93
CA LYS A 2 22.53 6.17 10.38
C LYS A 2 21.04 6.15 10.04
N GLY A 3 20.70 6.74 8.90
CA GLY A 3 19.40 6.48 8.29
C GLY A 3 19.44 5.06 7.77
N HIS A 4 19.01 4.09 8.57
CA HIS A 4 18.59 2.80 8.06
C HIS A 4 17.43 3.09 7.10
N GLY A 5 17.74 3.33 5.83
CA GLY A 5 16.79 3.34 4.74
C GLY A 5 16.27 1.93 4.61
N GLN A 6 15.40 1.52 5.53
CA GLN A 6 14.54 0.37 5.32
C GLN A 6 13.77 0.72 4.05
N ASP A 7 14.09 0.00 2.97
CA ASP A 7 13.44 0.14 1.69
C ASP A 7 11.93 0.13 1.96
N VAL A 8 11.29 1.25 1.71
CA VAL A 8 9.86 1.39 1.93
C VAL A 8 9.20 0.65 0.77
N SER A 9 9.11 -0.67 0.94
CA SER A 9 8.84 -1.61 -0.12
C SER A 9 7.37 -2.04 -0.12
N PHE A 10 6.93 -2.46 -1.30
CA PHE A 10 5.64 -3.11 -1.47
C PHE A 10 5.77 -4.17 -2.56
N ARG A 11 4.96 -5.22 -2.46
CA ARG A 11 4.87 -6.27 -3.47
C ARG A 11 3.70 -6.00 -4.39
N TYR A 12 3.89 -6.14 -5.70
CA TYR A 12 2.78 -6.11 -6.64
C TYR A 12 1.90 -7.35 -6.47
N TRP A 13 0.59 -7.16 -6.31
CA TRP A 13 -0.38 -8.23 -6.15
C TRP A 13 -1.38 -8.22 -7.28
N ARG A 14 -1.42 -9.34 -8.04
CA ARG A 14 -2.31 -9.54 -9.21
C ARG A 14 -2.32 -8.34 -10.16
N THR A 15 -1.18 -7.65 -10.28
CA THR A 15 -1.00 -6.43 -11.06
C THR A 15 0.37 -6.51 -11.70
N ASP A 16 0.43 -6.31 -13.02
CA ASP A 16 1.70 -6.24 -13.75
C ASP A 16 2.37 -4.88 -13.47
N PRO A 17 3.60 -4.84 -12.91
CA PRO A 17 4.35 -3.61 -12.65
C PRO A 17 4.47 -2.70 -13.88
N ARG A 18 4.56 -3.28 -15.09
CA ARG A 18 4.69 -2.55 -16.35
C ARG A 18 3.45 -1.72 -16.69
N ARG A 19 2.30 -2.07 -16.12
CA ARG A 19 1.02 -1.35 -16.28
C ARG A 19 0.83 -0.27 -15.23
N VAL A 20 1.76 -0.14 -14.27
CA VAL A 20 1.69 0.84 -13.20
C VAL A 20 2.53 2.06 -13.59
N GLY A 21 1.87 3.21 -13.72
CA GLY A 21 2.55 4.46 -14.03
C GLY A 21 3.59 4.84 -12.95
N PRO A 22 4.77 5.37 -13.33
CA PRO A 22 5.82 5.76 -12.37
C PRO A 22 5.35 6.73 -11.29
N ALA A 23 4.40 7.61 -11.61
CA ALA A 23 3.80 8.53 -10.64
C ALA A 23 3.05 7.79 -9.52
N ALA A 24 2.35 6.69 -9.82
CA ALA A 24 1.66 5.89 -8.82
C ALA A 24 2.66 5.18 -7.90
N VAL A 25 3.75 4.66 -8.45
CA VAL A 25 4.84 4.03 -7.68
C VAL A 25 5.49 5.04 -6.73
N ARG A 26 5.84 6.24 -7.22
CA ARG A 26 6.40 7.32 -6.38
C ARG A 26 5.45 7.73 -5.27
N LYS A 27 4.15 7.88 -5.58
CA LYS A 27 3.14 8.24 -4.59
C LYS A 27 2.96 7.15 -3.53
N ALA A 28 2.95 5.88 -3.93
CA ALA A 28 2.90 4.74 -3.01
C ALA A 28 4.07 4.75 -2.02
N ARG A 29 5.30 4.89 -2.52
CA ARG A 29 6.51 4.99 -1.67
C ARG A 29 6.43 6.18 -0.71
N ARG A 30 6.00 7.35 -1.20
CA ARG A 30 5.83 8.55 -0.36
C ARG A 30 4.78 8.33 0.74
N LEU A 31 3.67 7.66 0.45
CA LEU A 31 2.63 7.37 1.44
C LEU A 31 3.15 6.38 2.48
N LEU A 32 3.80 5.30 2.07
CA LEU A 32 4.39 4.37 3.02
C LEU A 32 5.47 5.02 3.90
N SER A 33 6.28 5.92 3.35
CA SER A 33 7.25 6.68 4.16
C SER A 33 6.55 7.54 5.21
N GLN A 34 5.41 8.14 4.88
CA GLN A 34 4.61 8.91 5.84
C GLN A 34 3.98 8.01 6.89
N TYR A 35 3.46 6.85 6.50
CA TYR A 35 2.97 5.84 7.44
C TYR A 35 4.03 5.45 8.47
N ARG A 36 5.26 5.15 8.01
CA ARG A 36 6.40 4.81 8.88
C ARG A 36 6.83 5.95 9.80
N GLN A 37 6.55 7.20 9.43
CA GLN A 37 6.77 8.37 10.27
C GLN A 37 5.62 8.60 11.28
N GLY A 38 4.68 7.66 11.41
CA GLY A 38 3.54 7.75 12.32
C GLY A 38 2.38 8.61 11.79
N ARG A 39 2.43 9.05 10.52
CA ARG A 39 1.32 9.83 9.94
C ARG A 39 0.16 8.90 9.62
N ARG A 40 -1.06 9.35 9.93
CA ARG A 40 -2.30 8.63 9.64
C ARG A 40 -2.72 8.78 8.16
N VAL A 41 -1.95 8.16 7.27
CA VAL A 41 -2.23 8.09 5.81
C VAL A 41 -3.00 6.83 5.40
N TYR A 42 -3.46 6.05 6.38
CA TYR A 42 -4.11 4.76 6.20
C TYR A 42 -5.49 4.74 6.85
N SER A 43 -6.31 3.80 6.42
CA SER A 43 -7.59 3.44 7.04
C SER A 43 -7.56 1.97 7.43
N GLU A 44 -8.22 1.62 8.53
CA GLU A 44 -8.46 0.22 8.89
C GLU A 44 -9.68 -0.31 8.13
N VAL A 45 -9.62 -1.57 7.71
CA VAL A 45 -10.69 -2.21 6.94
C VAL A 45 -11.49 -3.14 7.85
N GLY A 46 -12.68 -2.67 8.25
CA GLY A 46 -13.56 -3.41 9.17
C GLY A 46 -12.87 -3.76 10.49
N CYS A 47 -13.24 -4.89 11.09
CA CYS A 47 -12.63 -5.38 12.33
C CYS A 47 -11.50 -6.40 12.09
N THR A 48 -10.93 -6.43 10.89
CA THR A 48 -9.97 -7.48 10.47
C THR A 48 -8.53 -7.18 10.90
N GLY A 49 -8.22 -5.94 11.29
CA GLY A 49 -6.86 -5.47 11.49
C GLY A 49 -6.08 -5.23 10.19
N TYR A 50 -6.75 -5.28 9.02
CA TYR A 50 -6.15 -4.93 7.75
C TYR A 50 -6.06 -3.41 7.58
N LEU A 51 -4.95 -2.95 7.03
CA LEU A 51 -4.73 -1.53 6.76
C LEU A 51 -4.74 -1.26 5.26
N LYS A 52 -5.37 -0.17 4.86
CA LYS A 52 -5.46 0.28 3.48
C LYS A 52 -4.90 1.69 3.35
N ILE A 53 -4.13 1.94 2.28
CA ILE A 53 -3.74 3.28 1.85
C ILE A 53 -4.21 3.50 0.41
N ASP A 54 -4.89 4.61 0.18
CA ASP A 54 -5.36 5.01 -1.15
C ASP A 54 -4.25 5.76 -1.90
N VAL A 55 -3.63 5.11 -2.90
CA VAL A 55 -2.59 5.74 -3.73
C VAL A 55 -3.22 6.66 -4.78
N GLY A 56 -4.41 6.36 -5.25
CA GLY A 56 -5.20 7.18 -6.19
C GLY A 56 -6.46 6.43 -6.59
N ILE A 57 -7.23 6.90 -7.58
CA ILE A 57 -8.51 6.24 -7.93
C ILE A 57 -8.32 4.75 -8.28
N ARG A 58 -7.24 4.41 -9.00
CA ARG A 58 -7.01 3.05 -9.52
C ARG A 58 -6.20 2.13 -8.61
N TRP A 59 -5.47 2.67 -7.62
CA TRP A 59 -4.42 1.93 -6.92
C TRP A 59 -4.58 1.97 -5.41
N ARG A 60 -4.32 0.83 -4.78
CA ARG A 60 -4.42 0.61 -3.33
C ARG A 60 -3.15 -0.06 -2.85
N LEU A 61 -2.73 0.31 -1.64
CA LEU A 61 -1.84 -0.49 -0.83
C LEU A 61 -2.67 -1.16 0.25
N LEU A 62 -2.51 -2.47 0.41
CA LEU A 62 -3.17 -3.26 1.43
C LEU A 62 -2.12 -3.96 2.28
N SER A 63 -2.22 -3.81 3.59
CA SER A 63 -1.49 -4.60 4.56
C SER A 63 -2.46 -5.52 5.27
N LYS A 64 -2.13 -6.81 5.34
CA LYS A 64 -2.90 -7.82 6.09
C LYS A 64 -2.30 -8.13 7.46
N ASN A 65 -1.15 -7.55 7.78
CA ASN A 65 -0.37 -7.77 8.99
C ASN A 65 -0.06 -6.44 9.70
N ARG A 66 -1.09 -5.60 9.88
CA ARG A 66 -1.00 -4.35 10.66
C ARG A 66 0.08 -3.34 10.24
N GLY A 67 0.63 -3.48 9.04
CA GLY A 67 1.54 -2.52 8.40
C GLY A 67 2.95 -3.03 8.18
N ASP A 68 3.24 -4.28 8.54
CA ASP A 68 4.56 -4.89 8.34
C ASP A 68 4.86 -5.07 6.84
N ASP A 69 3.91 -5.59 6.07
CA ASP A 69 4.02 -5.78 4.62
C ASP A 69 2.89 -5.12 3.84
N TRP A 70 3.22 -4.57 2.67
CA TRP A 70 2.27 -3.88 1.82
C TRP A 70 2.16 -4.51 0.43
N LEU A 71 0.92 -4.76 0.03
CA LEU A 71 0.54 -5.25 -1.29
C LEU A 71 0.03 -4.09 -2.13
N PHE A 72 0.71 -3.79 -3.23
CA PHE A 72 0.24 -2.82 -4.23
C PHE A 72 -0.65 -3.52 -5.24
N MET A 73 -1.89 -3.06 -5.36
CA MET A 73 -2.89 -3.67 -6.22
C MET A 73 -3.85 -2.66 -6.83
N SER A 74 -4.55 -3.07 -7.88
CA SER A 74 -5.63 -2.27 -8.45
C SER A 74 -6.83 -2.20 -7.50
N HIS A 75 -7.69 -1.20 -7.69
CA HIS A 75 -8.99 -1.10 -7.01
C HIS A 75 -9.81 -2.38 -7.17
N GLN A 76 -9.87 -2.92 -8.40
CA GLN A 76 -10.64 -4.12 -8.69
C GLN A 76 -10.07 -5.35 -7.96
N SER A 77 -8.74 -5.47 -7.89
CA SER A 77 -8.08 -6.55 -7.14
C SER A 77 -8.36 -6.41 -5.65
N TYR A 78 -8.35 -5.19 -5.12
CA TYR A 78 -8.72 -4.91 -3.73
C TYR A 78 -10.16 -5.34 -3.43
N ASP A 79 -11.14 -4.95 -4.25
CA ASP A 79 -12.54 -5.31 -4.03
C ASP A 79 -12.75 -6.83 -4.03
N ARG A 80 -12.01 -7.56 -4.89
CA ARG A 80 -12.04 -9.03 -4.89
C ARG A 80 -11.46 -9.64 -3.62
N GLU A 81 -10.40 -9.04 -3.07
CA GLU A 81 -9.82 -9.49 -1.79
C GLU A 81 -10.73 -9.18 -0.60
N MET A 82 -11.54 -8.11 -0.66
CA MET A 82 -12.47 -7.75 0.41
C MET A 82 -13.79 -8.51 0.38
N LYS A 83 -14.17 -9.07 -0.78
CA LYS A 83 -15.37 -9.90 -0.94
C LYS A 83 -15.15 -11.37 -0.58
N ARG A 84 -13.94 -11.74 -0.17
CA ARG A 84 -13.57 -13.12 0.17
C ARG A 84 -13.58 -13.30 1.67
#